data_AF-A0A7V5DKB8-F1
#
_entry.id   AF-A0A7V5DKB8-F1
#
_cell.length_a   1.000
_cell.length_b   1.000
_cell.length_c   1.000
_cell.angle_alpha   90.00
_cell.angle_beta   90.00
_cell.angle_gamma   90.00
#
_symmetry.space_group_name_H-M   'P 1'
#
loop_
_entity.id
_entity.type
_entity.pdbx_description
1 polymer ?
#
loop_
_entity_poly.entity_id
_entity_poly.type
_entity_poly.pdbx_seq_one_letter_code
_entity_poly.pdbx_strand_id
1 'polypeptide(L)'
;NFGPQFPMLLTTLLGNEASTSSQVKLLDIQFSPTFAGGFQGPRFGIEGVRKHLGVFGRPILLNMIKPCTGFGPETGAALFAEVARGGVDIIKDDELLGNPSFNTLARRVEAYRRAADRVYEETGHRAAYCANITDRIDNLVENARRAQELGASMVMVNAAAVGLGALHMLADDKAIAIPILAHSAGAAALTENPRSGIASPLLLGKLVRLAGADAGMFNSIYTHYPFLRERYLRIAHMQRMPLFHLKPTLPTIGGGITPANAVRIIQDFGPDIMLAVGGAIQGHPDGAAAGARAMRQAIDAAVHGVPLDEQARQHPELKRALEVWGQ
;
A
#
# COMPACT_ATOMS: atom_id res chain seq x y z
N ASN A 1 -11.24 4.90 -31.49
CA ASN A 1 -12.36 5.72 -30.97
C ASN A 1 -11.94 6.70 -29.89
N PHE A 2 -10.97 6.36 -29.02
CA PHE A 2 -10.43 7.29 -28.03
C PHE A 2 -8.92 7.03 -27.81
N GLY A 3 -8.19 8.04 -27.35
CA GLY A 3 -6.77 7.93 -27.00
C GLY A 3 -6.53 7.20 -25.66
N PRO A 4 -5.27 7.06 -25.23
CA PRO A 4 -4.90 6.36 -23.99
C PRO A 4 -5.28 7.20 -22.75
N GLN A 5 -6.55 7.14 -22.35
CA GLN A 5 -7.05 7.84 -21.16
C GLN A 5 -8.10 7.02 -20.41
N PHE A 6 -7.98 7.01 -19.08
CA PHE A 6 -8.89 6.24 -18.21
C PHE A 6 -10.35 6.71 -18.27
N PRO A 7 -10.68 8.02 -18.28
CA PRO A 7 -12.07 8.45 -18.33
C PRO A 7 -12.83 7.86 -19.53
N MET A 8 -12.26 7.98 -20.74
CA MET A 8 -12.90 7.44 -21.95
C MET A 8 -12.87 5.91 -22.02
N LEU A 9 -11.83 5.26 -21.48
CA LEU A 9 -11.82 3.80 -21.35
C LEU A 9 -12.99 3.30 -20.51
N LEU A 10 -13.18 3.89 -19.33
CA LEU A 10 -14.21 3.45 -18.38
C LEU A 10 -15.61 3.81 -18.88
N THR A 11 -15.84 5.02 -19.39
CA THR A 11 -17.17 5.41 -19.89
C THR A 11 -17.55 4.62 -21.14
N THR A 12 -16.60 4.21 -21.98
CA THR A 12 -16.89 3.35 -23.14
C THR A 12 -17.29 1.94 -22.72
N LEU A 13 -16.62 1.35 -21.72
CA LEU A 13 -16.85 -0.05 -21.32
C LEU A 13 -17.96 -0.23 -20.28
N LEU A 14 -18.18 0.78 -19.44
CA LEU A 14 -19.08 0.71 -18.29
C LEU A 14 -20.13 1.82 -18.29
N GLY A 15 -20.17 2.69 -19.30
CA GLY A 15 -21.22 3.70 -19.46
C GLY A 15 -22.53 3.09 -19.93
N ASN A 16 -23.16 3.70 -20.92
CA ASN A 16 -24.50 3.39 -21.49
C ASN A 16 -25.24 2.19 -20.86
N GLU A 17 -25.29 1.02 -21.52
CA GLU A 17 -26.09 -0.11 -21.06
C GLU A 17 -25.59 -0.71 -19.74
N ALA A 18 -24.27 -0.81 -19.56
CA ALA A 18 -23.67 -1.34 -18.33
C ALA A 18 -24.00 -0.49 -17.07
N SER A 19 -24.32 0.79 -17.25
CA SER A 19 -24.73 1.71 -16.19
C SER A 19 -26.24 1.91 -16.08
N THR A 20 -27.05 1.43 -17.03
CA THR A 20 -28.50 1.78 -17.08
C THR A 20 -29.43 0.58 -17.21
N SER A 21 -29.16 -0.33 -18.14
CA SER A 21 -30.12 -1.35 -18.57
C SER A 21 -29.62 -2.78 -18.44
N SER A 22 -28.31 -2.99 -18.20
CA SER A 22 -27.67 -4.31 -18.13
C SER A 22 -27.01 -4.59 -16.78
N GLN A 23 -27.26 -5.77 -16.21
CA GLN A 23 -26.52 -6.28 -15.06
C GLN A 23 -25.26 -7.01 -15.54
N VAL A 24 -24.24 -6.22 -15.91
CA VAL A 24 -22.95 -6.74 -16.39
C VAL A 24 -21.80 -6.27 -15.54
N LYS A 25 -20.82 -7.15 -15.36
CA LYS A 25 -19.57 -6.87 -14.64
C LYS A 25 -18.39 -6.93 -15.60
N LEU A 26 -17.57 -5.89 -15.63
CA LEU A 26 -16.35 -5.88 -16.42
C LEU A 26 -15.29 -6.74 -15.72
N LEU A 27 -15.01 -7.91 -16.30
CA LEU A 27 -14.13 -8.91 -15.69
C LEU A 27 -12.66 -8.70 -16.02
N ASP A 28 -12.36 -8.36 -17.28
CA ASP A 28 -11.01 -8.10 -17.74
C ASP A 28 -11.00 -7.23 -19.00
N ILE A 29 -9.83 -6.68 -19.32
CA ILE A 29 -9.56 -5.95 -20.56
C ILE A 29 -8.28 -6.50 -21.19
N GLN A 30 -8.35 -6.79 -22.49
CA GLN A 30 -7.17 -7.02 -23.33
C GLN A 30 -6.84 -5.72 -24.06
N PHE A 31 -5.64 -5.20 -23.86
CA PHE A 31 -5.21 -3.94 -24.48
C PHE A 31 -4.43 -4.22 -25.76
N SER A 32 -4.54 -3.34 -26.75
CA SER A 32 -3.60 -3.33 -27.87
C SER A 32 -2.26 -2.73 -27.45
N PRO A 33 -1.13 -3.10 -28.11
CA PRO A 33 0.16 -2.47 -27.85
C PRO A 33 0.12 -0.95 -28.00
N THR A 34 -0.63 -0.41 -28.97
CA THR A 34 -0.77 1.04 -29.19
C THR A 34 -1.48 1.73 -28.03
N PHE A 35 -2.54 1.13 -27.48
CA PHE A 35 -3.24 1.72 -26.34
C PHE A 35 -2.39 1.65 -25.07
N ALA A 36 -1.81 0.48 -24.77
CA ALA A 36 -0.96 0.30 -23.60
C ALA A 36 0.32 1.14 -23.67
N GLY A 37 0.90 1.31 -24.87
CA GLY A 37 2.08 2.15 -25.12
C GLY A 37 1.88 3.64 -24.83
N GLY A 38 0.62 4.10 -24.71
CA GLY A 38 0.30 5.45 -24.29
C GLY A 38 0.46 5.71 -22.78
N PHE A 39 0.65 4.67 -21.98
CA PHE A 39 0.83 4.78 -20.52
C PHE A 39 2.26 4.43 -20.14
N GLN A 40 2.86 5.21 -19.23
CA GLN A 40 4.21 4.90 -18.72
C GLN A 40 4.21 3.72 -17.76
N GLY A 41 3.12 3.54 -17.01
CA GLY A 41 3.05 2.58 -15.91
C GLY A 41 3.93 2.99 -14.73
N PRO A 42 4.26 2.04 -13.84
CA PRO A 42 4.97 2.36 -12.61
C PRO A 42 6.38 2.86 -12.93
N ARG A 43 6.77 3.98 -12.33
CA ARG A 43 8.09 4.59 -12.57
C ARG A 43 9.21 3.79 -11.92
N PHE A 44 8.99 3.35 -10.70
CA PHE A 44 9.92 2.60 -9.88
C PHE A 44 9.61 1.11 -9.96
N GLY A 45 8.35 0.74 -9.79
CA GLY A 45 7.92 -0.66 -9.63
C GLY A 45 8.63 -1.36 -8.47
N ILE A 46 8.57 -2.70 -8.43
CA ILE A 46 9.16 -3.50 -7.34
C ILE A 46 10.65 -3.18 -7.12
N GLU A 47 11.46 -3.26 -8.17
CA GLU A 47 12.91 -3.06 -8.08
C GLU A 47 13.27 -1.64 -7.62
N GLY A 48 12.61 -0.63 -8.18
CA GLY A 48 12.85 0.76 -7.82
C GLY A 48 12.44 1.07 -6.39
N VAL A 49 11.30 0.54 -5.91
CA VAL A 49 10.86 0.70 -4.52
C VAL A 49 11.86 0.05 -3.55
N ARG A 50 12.33 -1.16 -3.85
CA ARG A 50 13.35 -1.83 -3.02
C ARG A 50 14.65 -1.05 -2.96
N LYS A 51 15.15 -0.59 -4.12
CA LYS A 51 16.36 0.22 -4.21
C LYS A 51 16.21 1.54 -3.45
N HIS A 52 15.05 2.18 -3.56
CA HIS A 52 14.76 3.43 -2.87
C HIS A 52 14.77 3.26 -1.34
N LEU A 53 14.27 2.13 -0.84
CA LEU A 53 14.17 1.86 0.59
C LEU A 53 15.38 1.11 1.19
N GLY A 54 16.24 0.54 0.34
CA GLY A 54 17.35 -0.31 0.78
C GLY A 54 16.91 -1.67 1.36
N VAL A 55 15.71 -2.16 1.01
CA VAL A 55 15.14 -3.40 1.57
C VAL A 55 15.09 -4.51 0.51
N PHE A 56 15.91 -5.54 0.70
CA PHE A 56 16.08 -6.65 -0.23
C PHE A 56 15.89 -8.01 0.45
N GLY A 57 15.57 -9.06 -0.33
CA GLY A 57 15.52 -10.44 0.14
C GLY A 57 14.33 -10.81 1.04
N ARG A 58 13.53 -9.83 1.48
CA ARG A 58 12.35 -10.04 2.33
C ARG A 58 11.19 -9.11 1.97
N PRO A 59 9.97 -9.43 2.41
CA PRO A 59 8.85 -8.50 2.44
C PRO A 59 9.19 -7.17 3.10
N ILE A 60 8.62 -6.10 2.56
CA ILE A 60 8.67 -4.77 3.17
C ILE A 60 7.60 -4.70 4.25
N LEU A 61 7.99 -4.30 5.47
CA LEU A 61 7.07 -4.10 6.58
C LEU A 61 6.62 -2.64 6.63
N LEU A 62 5.33 -2.42 6.39
CA LEU A 62 4.69 -1.12 6.47
C LEU A 62 3.75 -1.09 7.69
N ASN A 63 3.81 -0.01 8.47
CA ASN A 63 2.78 0.34 9.45
C ASN A 63 2.05 1.62 9.04
N MET A 64 0.87 1.87 9.62
CA MET A 64 0.15 3.13 9.51
C MET A 64 -0.03 3.80 10.88
N ILE A 65 -0.11 5.14 10.90
CA ILE A 65 -0.36 5.90 12.13
C ILE A 65 -1.85 5.83 12.52
N LYS A 66 -2.15 5.35 13.74
CA LYS A 66 -3.47 5.50 14.37
C LYS A 66 -3.30 5.83 15.87
N PRO A 67 -4.18 6.65 16.47
CA PRO A 67 -5.28 7.40 15.85
C PRO A 67 -4.79 8.46 14.86
N CYS A 68 -5.58 8.74 13.82
CA CYS A 68 -5.17 9.61 12.71
C CYS A 68 -5.94 10.93 12.62
N THR A 69 -7.21 10.96 13.04
CA THR A 69 -8.06 12.16 12.99
C THR A 69 -8.22 12.80 14.36
N GLY A 70 -8.27 14.13 14.42
CA GLY A 70 -8.50 14.89 15.66
C GLY A 70 -7.24 15.20 16.47
N PHE A 71 -6.07 14.73 16.03
CA PHE A 71 -4.78 14.97 16.69
C PHE A 71 -3.79 15.66 15.75
N GLY A 72 -2.95 16.52 16.34
CA GLY A 72 -1.91 17.24 15.60
C GLY A 72 -0.71 16.36 15.22
N PRO A 73 0.23 16.89 14.42
CA PRO A 73 1.42 16.17 13.97
C PRO A 73 2.25 15.53 15.10
N GLU A 74 2.36 16.20 16.26
CA GLU A 74 3.22 15.74 17.36
C GLU A 74 2.77 14.40 17.96
N THR A 75 1.46 14.16 18.06
CA THR A 75 0.93 12.85 18.50
C THR A 75 1.33 11.75 17.54
N GLY A 76 1.20 12.01 16.23
CA GLY A 76 1.63 11.06 15.22
C GLY A 76 3.15 10.86 15.19
N ALA A 77 3.93 11.89 15.51
CA ALA A 77 5.40 11.82 15.55
C ALA A 77 5.89 10.93 16.71
N ALA A 78 5.20 10.98 17.86
CA ALA A 78 5.48 10.07 18.97
C ALA A 78 5.21 8.61 18.59
N LEU A 79 4.07 8.33 17.95
CA LEU A 79 3.71 7.00 17.44
C LEU A 79 4.67 6.54 16.33
N PHE A 80 5.07 7.45 15.43
CA PHE A 80 6.05 7.19 14.40
C PHE A 80 7.36 6.72 15.04
N ALA A 81 7.87 7.45 16.03
CA ALA A 81 9.11 7.12 16.71
C ALA A 81 9.03 5.76 17.43
N GLU A 82 7.93 5.48 18.13
CA GLU A 82 7.73 4.20 18.82
C GLU A 82 7.80 3.02 17.86
N VAL A 83 7.03 3.07 16.78
CA VAL A 83 6.98 1.98 15.79
C VAL A 83 8.29 1.86 15.04
N ALA A 84 8.94 2.99 14.69
CA ALA A 84 10.23 2.98 14.02
C ALA A 84 11.30 2.26 14.85
N ARG A 85 11.33 2.42 16.18
CA ARG A 85 12.22 1.63 17.07
C ARG A 85 11.98 0.13 17.01
N GLY A 86 10.80 -0.30 16.57
CA GLY A 86 10.48 -1.71 16.34
C GLY A 86 10.96 -2.27 15.00
N GLY A 87 11.55 -1.44 14.12
CA GLY A 87 12.19 -1.89 12.88
C GLY A 87 11.27 -2.01 11.67
N VAL A 88 10.16 -1.25 11.62
CA VAL A 88 9.34 -1.13 10.40
C VAL A 88 10.09 -0.39 9.30
N ASP A 89 9.89 -0.78 8.04
CA ASP A 89 10.58 -0.16 6.91
C ASP A 89 9.89 1.13 6.48
N ILE A 90 8.56 1.14 6.49
CA ILE A 90 7.73 2.27 6.09
C ILE A 90 6.69 2.55 7.16
N ILE A 91 6.46 3.82 7.43
CA ILE A 91 5.29 4.29 8.18
C ILE A 91 4.48 5.18 7.24
N LYS A 92 3.20 4.87 7.03
CA LYS A 92 2.27 5.70 6.24
C LYS A 92 1.31 6.48 7.13
N ASP A 93 0.78 7.57 6.60
CA ASP A 93 -0.45 8.15 7.14
C ASP A 93 -1.61 7.15 7.02
N ASP A 94 -2.60 7.24 7.88
CA ASP A 94 -3.89 6.59 7.63
C ASP A 94 -4.56 7.19 6.38
N GLU A 95 -5.32 6.39 5.63
CA GLU A 95 -6.00 6.84 4.42
C GLU A 95 -7.01 7.97 4.66
N LEU A 96 -7.48 8.13 5.90
CA LEU A 96 -8.43 9.15 6.32
C LEU A 96 -7.75 10.49 6.65
N LEU A 97 -6.41 10.53 6.74
CA LEU A 97 -5.64 11.73 7.07
C LEU A 97 -5.04 12.35 5.81
N GLY A 98 -5.78 13.24 5.15
CA GLY A 98 -5.28 14.05 4.03
C GLY A 98 -4.49 15.28 4.51
N ASN A 99 -5.03 16.47 4.22
CA ASN A 99 -4.42 17.76 4.56
C ASN A 99 -5.33 18.68 5.42
N PRO A 100 -5.86 18.22 6.56
CA PRO A 100 -6.74 19.05 7.39
C PRO A 100 -5.96 20.17 8.11
N SER A 101 -6.65 21.25 8.48
CA SER A 101 -6.04 22.43 9.13
C SER A 101 -5.30 22.12 10.43
N PHE A 102 -5.78 21.15 11.22
CA PHE A 102 -5.13 20.74 12.47
C PHE A 102 -3.87 19.89 12.25
N ASN A 103 -3.69 19.33 11.06
CA ASN A 103 -2.61 18.39 10.73
C ASN A 103 -2.24 18.49 9.24
N THR A 104 -1.74 19.66 8.85
CA THR A 104 -1.35 19.94 7.47
C THR A 104 -0.20 19.02 7.03
N LEU A 105 -0.18 18.64 5.76
CA LEU A 105 0.85 17.82 5.13
C LEU A 105 2.27 18.32 5.47
N ALA A 106 2.52 19.63 5.34
CA ALA A 106 3.84 20.18 5.59
C ALA A 106 4.33 19.97 7.02
N ARG A 107 3.51 20.38 8.01
CA ARG A 107 3.81 20.19 9.44
C ARG A 107 3.99 18.71 9.80
N ARG A 108 3.22 17.83 9.16
CA ARG A 108 3.27 16.38 9.39
C ARG A 108 4.56 15.75 8.87
N VAL A 109 4.92 16.02 7.62
CA VAL A 109 6.16 15.51 7.01
C VAL A 109 7.36 15.97 7.83
N GLU A 110 7.41 17.25 8.23
CA GLU A 110 8.50 17.77 9.05
C GLU A 110 8.59 17.10 10.42
N ALA A 111 7.45 16.92 11.11
CA ALA A 111 7.42 16.27 12.42
C ALA A 111 7.89 14.81 12.35
N TYR A 112 7.45 14.06 11.32
CA TYR A 112 7.80 12.66 11.18
C TYR A 112 9.24 12.48 10.70
N ARG A 113 9.75 13.39 9.87
CA ARG A 113 11.17 13.44 9.51
C ARG A 113 12.05 13.62 10.74
N ARG A 114 11.71 14.55 11.64
CA ARG A 114 12.43 14.74 12.92
C ARG A 114 12.35 13.49 13.81
N ALA A 115 11.20 12.81 13.84
CA ALA A 115 11.06 11.56 14.59
C ALA A 115 11.94 10.45 13.99
N ALA A 116 11.99 10.33 12.66
CA ALA A 116 12.86 9.39 11.96
C ALA A 116 14.36 9.68 12.21
N ASP A 117 14.77 10.95 12.18
CA ASP A 117 16.13 11.37 12.49
C ASP A 117 16.54 10.94 13.91
N ARG A 118 15.67 11.22 14.89
CA ARG A 118 15.92 10.85 16.29
C ARG A 118 16.06 9.34 16.48
N VAL A 119 15.15 8.55 15.89
CA VAL A 119 15.23 7.08 15.99
C VAL A 119 16.47 6.53 15.31
N TYR A 120 16.90 7.15 14.20
CA TYR A 120 18.14 6.77 13.53
C TYR A 120 19.36 7.03 14.42
N GLU A 121 19.42 8.17 15.11
CA GLU A 121 20.48 8.45 16.08
C GLU A 121 20.49 7.46 17.26
N GLU A 122 19.31 7.03 17.71
CA GLU A 122 19.17 6.08 18.83
C GLU A 122 19.48 4.62 18.45
N THR A 123 19.15 4.20 17.23
CA THR A 123 19.07 2.77 16.87
C THR A 123 19.83 2.38 15.59
N GLY A 124 20.27 3.35 14.80
CA GLY A 124 20.78 3.14 13.44
C GLY A 124 19.71 2.78 12.40
N HIS A 125 18.45 2.62 12.80
CA HIS A 125 17.32 2.32 11.92
C HIS A 125 16.54 3.59 11.56
N ARG A 126 16.21 3.76 10.28
CA ARG A 126 15.43 4.89 9.77
C ARG A 126 14.24 4.37 8.98
N ALA A 127 13.04 4.52 9.54
CA ALA A 127 11.80 4.23 8.81
C ALA A 127 11.54 5.29 7.73
N ALA A 128 11.17 4.84 6.54
CA ALA A 128 10.68 5.70 5.46
C ALA A 128 9.28 6.23 5.79
N TYR A 129 8.96 7.43 5.31
CA TYR A 129 7.63 8.02 5.49
C TYR A 129 6.83 8.04 4.17
N CYS A 130 5.60 7.51 4.21
CA CYS A 130 4.66 7.53 3.10
C CYS A 130 3.49 8.48 3.39
N ALA A 131 3.55 9.69 2.84
CA ALA A 131 2.60 10.76 3.12
C ALA A 131 1.31 10.60 2.30
N ASN A 132 0.15 10.78 2.91
CA ASN A 132 -1.12 10.81 2.19
C ASN A 132 -1.37 12.18 1.57
N ILE A 133 -1.42 12.20 0.24
CA ILE A 133 -1.62 13.41 -0.56
C ILE A 133 -3.07 13.55 -1.05
N THR A 134 -3.97 12.65 -0.65
CA THR A 134 -5.37 12.66 -1.07
C THR A 134 -6.03 13.98 -0.69
N ASP A 135 -6.55 14.67 -1.70
CA ASP A 135 -7.18 15.99 -1.62
C ASP A 135 -8.05 16.20 -2.87
N ARG A 136 -8.55 17.41 -3.09
CA ARG A 136 -9.08 17.83 -4.40
C ARG A 136 -8.02 17.61 -5.49
N ILE A 137 -8.48 17.28 -6.70
CA ILE A 137 -7.62 16.86 -7.82
C ILE A 137 -6.59 17.95 -8.19
N ASP A 138 -6.99 19.22 -8.14
CA ASP A 138 -6.15 20.39 -8.40
C ASP A 138 -4.97 20.55 -7.42
N ASN A 139 -5.08 19.97 -6.21
CA ASN A 139 -4.02 20.03 -5.19
C ASN A 139 -3.06 18.83 -5.22
N LEU A 140 -3.41 17.73 -5.90
CA LEU A 140 -2.68 16.46 -5.80
C LEU A 140 -1.21 16.57 -6.21
N VAL A 141 -0.93 17.20 -7.35
CA VAL A 141 0.43 17.35 -7.88
C VAL A 141 1.29 18.18 -6.94
N GLU A 142 0.75 19.32 -6.48
CA GLU A 142 1.47 20.21 -5.57
C GLU A 142 1.72 19.55 -4.22
N ASN A 143 0.73 18.83 -3.68
CA ASN A 143 0.90 18.05 -2.45
C ASN A 143 1.99 16.99 -2.59
N ALA A 144 2.07 16.29 -3.74
CA ALA A 144 3.11 15.30 -3.99
C ALA A 144 4.51 15.91 -4.03
N ARG A 145 4.68 17.00 -4.78
CA ARG A 145 5.95 17.73 -4.87
C ARG A 145 6.36 18.29 -3.52
N ARG A 146 5.43 18.88 -2.78
CA ARG A 146 5.67 19.42 -1.45
C ARG A 146 6.07 18.35 -0.44
N ALA A 147 5.40 17.19 -0.45
CA ALA A 147 5.76 16.07 0.40
C ALA A 147 7.19 15.59 0.12
N GLN A 148 7.55 15.45 -1.16
CA GLN A 148 8.90 15.08 -1.59
C GLN A 148 9.95 16.11 -1.13
N GLU A 149 9.72 17.40 -1.40
CA GLU A 149 10.63 18.49 -1.00
C GLU A 149 10.90 18.51 0.49
N LEU A 150 9.89 18.21 1.30
CA LEU A 150 9.99 18.15 2.76
C LEU A 150 10.59 16.84 3.28
N GLY A 151 10.85 15.87 2.41
CA GLY A 151 11.56 14.63 2.74
C GLY A 151 10.66 13.40 2.97
N ALA A 152 9.42 13.39 2.48
CA ALA A 152 8.66 12.15 2.37
C ALA A 152 9.37 11.21 1.39
N SER A 153 9.49 9.93 1.77
CA SER A 153 10.14 8.91 0.93
C SER A 153 9.18 8.33 -0.10
N MET A 154 7.88 8.35 0.19
CA MET A 154 6.82 7.88 -0.69
C MET A 154 5.59 8.76 -0.51
N VAL A 155 4.66 8.70 -1.47
CA VAL A 155 3.33 9.26 -1.32
C VAL A 155 2.28 8.18 -1.51
N MET A 156 1.15 8.32 -0.83
CA MET A 156 -0.03 7.50 -1.05
C MET A 156 -1.20 8.35 -1.54
N VAL A 157 -2.04 7.76 -2.37
CA VAL A 157 -3.30 8.37 -2.83
C VAL A 157 -4.43 7.35 -2.78
N ASN A 158 -5.61 7.77 -2.34
CA ASN A 158 -6.82 6.95 -2.37
C ASN A 158 -7.35 6.82 -3.80
N ALA A 159 -6.72 5.95 -4.58
CA ALA A 159 -6.89 5.85 -6.03
C ALA A 159 -8.34 5.57 -6.47
N ALA A 160 -9.11 4.81 -5.68
CA ALA A 160 -10.52 4.58 -5.99
C ALA A 160 -11.40 5.83 -5.80
N ALA A 161 -11.02 6.73 -4.88
CA ALA A 161 -11.75 7.96 -4.62
C ALA A 161 -11.39 9.07 -5.61
N VAL A 162 -10.10 9.26 -5.93
CA VAL A 162 -9.64 10.29 -6.87
C VAL A 162 -9.74 9.85 -8.35
N GLY A 163 -9.84 8.55 -8.58
CA GLY A 163 -9.91 7.94 -9.91
C GLY A 163 -8.54 7.63 -10.54
N LEU A 164 -8.54 6.67 -11.47
CA LEU A 164 -7.33 6.20 -12.16
C LEU A 164 -6.67 7.28 -13.03
N GLY A 165 -7.45 8.25 -13.55
CA GLY A 165 -6.92 9.39 -14.29
C GLY A 165 -6.03 10.29 -13.43
N ALA A 166 -6.41 10.52 -12.17
CA ALA A 166 -5.61 11.31 -11.24
C ALA A 166 -4.33 10.56 -10.81
N LEU A 167 -4.41 9.24 -10.61
CA LEU A 167 -3.23 8.41 -10.37
C LEU A 167 -2.25 8.44 -11.56
N HIS A 168 -2.77 8.34 -12.79
CA HIS A 168 -1.97 8.46 -14.01
C HIS A 168 -1.30 9.83 -14.15
N MET A 169 -2.04 10.91 -13.89
CA MET A 169 -1.50 12.28 -13.86
C MET A 169 -0.31 12.40 -12.89
N LEU A 170 -0.41 11.81 -11.70
CA LEU A 170 0.68 11.82 -10.71
C LEU A 170 1.88 11.00 -11.19
N ALA A 171 1.66 9.80 -11.74
CA ALA A 171 2.75 8.93 -12.20
C ALA A 171 3.52 9.51 -13.41
N ASP A 172 2.83 10.24 -14.28
CA ASP A 172 3.39 10.86 -15.48
C ASP A 172 4.17 12.16 -15.19
N ASP A 173 3.93 12.82 -14.05
CA ASP A 173 4.66 14.05 -13.69
C ASP A 173 6.12 13.73 -13.36
N LYS A 174 7.04 14.17 -14.23
CA LYS A 174 8.48 13.93 -14.08
C LYS A 174 9.09 14.56 -12.83
N ALA A 175 8.49 15.62 -12.28
CA ALA A 175 8.97 16.27 -11.06
C ALA A 175 8.68 15.44 -9.79
N ILE A 176 7.71 14.52 -9.85
CA ILE A 176 7.46 13.55 -8.78
C ILE A 176 8.45 12.38 -8.96
N ALA A 177 9.46 12.35 -8.12
CA ALA A 177 10.62 11.45 -8.14
C ALA A 177 10.66 10.52 -6.91
N ILE A 178 9.52 10.27 -6.27
CA ILE A 178 9.33 9.29 -5.20
C ILE A 178 8.22 8.30 -5.55
N PRO A 179 8.24 7.07 -5.00
CA PRO A 179 7.24 6.07 -5.34
C PRO A 179 5.81 6.41 -4.88
N ILE A 180 4.83 5.96 -5.66
CA ILE A 180 3.39 6.17 -5.41
C ILE A 180 2.71 4.87 -4.97
N LEU A 181 2.08 4.90 -3.79
CA LEU A 181 1.20 3.86 -3.27
C LEU A 181 -0.27 4.17 -3.61
N ALA A 182 -0.88 3.33 -4.44
CA ALA A 182 -2.32 3.37 -4.69
C ALA A 182 -3.08 2.63 -3.58
N HIS A 183 -3.78 3.37 -2.73
CA HIS A 183 -4.60 2.82 -1.66
C HIS A 183 -5.97 2.37 -2.16
N SER A 184 -6.51 1.28 -1.61
CA SER A 184 -7.75 0.64 -2.06
C SER A 184 -9.02 1.13 -1.35
N ALA A 185 -8.92 2.13 -0.47
CA ALA A 185 -10.10 2.67 0.23
C ALA A 185 -11.18 3.12 -0.76
N GLY A 186 -12.39 2.60 -0.58
CA GLY A 186 -13.54 2.85 -1.47
C GLY A 186 -13.66 1.88 -2.65
N ALA A 187 -12.64 1.08 -2.99
CA ALA A 187 -12.69 0.19 -4.16
C ALA A 187 -13.80 -0.87 -4.07
N ALA A 188 -14.13 -1.34 -2.87
CA ALA A 188 -15.16 -2.35 -2.63
C ALA A 188 -16.54 -1.95 -3.19
N ALA A 189 -16.86 -0.65 -3.21
CA ALA A 189 -18.09 -0.13 -3.79
C ALA A 189 -18.23 -0.44 -5.30
N LEU A 190 -17.10 -0.59 -6.00
CA LEU A 190 -17.05 -0.93 -7.41
C LEU A 190 -16.81 -2.44 -7.66
N THR A 191 -16.21 -3.14 -6.69
CA THR A 191 -15.70 -4.50 -6.92
C THR A 191 -16.54 -5.63 -6.38
N GLU A 192 -17.31 -5.43 -5.32
CA GLU A 192 -17.88 -6.57 -4.58
C GLU A 192 -19.17 -7.13 -5.16
N ASN A 193 -19.96 -6.33 -5.88
CA ASN A 193 -21.19 -6.85 -6.48
C ASN A 193 -20.86 -7.95 -7.53
N PRO A 194 -21.43 -9.16 -7.45
CA PRO A 194 -21.11 -10.24 -8.38
C PRO A 194 -21.65 -10.01 -9.79
N ARG A 195 -22.67 -9.16 -9.96
CA ARG A 195 -23.39 -8.92 -11.22
C ARG A 195 -23.08 -7.57 -11.88
N SER A 196 -22.47 -6.64 -11.16
CA SER A 196 -22.16 -5.30 -11.68
C SER A 196 -20.80 -4.77 -11.24
N GLY A 197 -20.38 -3.68 -11.89
CA GLY A 197 -19.13 -2.98 -11.59
C GLY A 197 -17.92 -3.62 -12.25
N ILE A 198 -16.78 -3.64 -11.55
CA ILE A 198 -15.48 -4.04 -12.11
C ILE A 198 -14.91 -5.18 -11.27
N ALA A 199 -14.29 -6.18 -11.87
CA ALA A 199 -13.60 -7.21 -11.09
C ALA A 199 -12.38 -6.61 -10.34
N SER A 200 -12.17 -6.98 -9.08
CA SER A 200 -11.03 -6.46 -8.31
C SER A 200 -9.66 -6.81 -8.89
N PRO A 201 -9.39 -7.97 -9.54
CA PRO A 201 -8.12 -8.19 -10.23
C PRO A 201 -7.86 -7.19 -11.37
N LEU A 202 -8.93 -6.73 -12.03
CA LEU A 202 -8.83 -5.70 -13.06
C LEU A 202 -8.56 -4.34 -12.41
N LEU A 203 -9.39 -3.91 -11.45
CA LEU A 203 -9.27 -2.59 -10.83
C LEU A 203 -8.01 -2.44 -9.97
N LEU A 204 -7.83 -3.29 -8.95
CA LEU A 204 -6.73 -3.24 -7.98
C LEU A 204 -5.43 -3.87 -8.49
N GLY A 205 -5.48 -4.51 -9.65
CA GLY A 205 -4.31 -5.11 -10.29
C GLY A 205 -3.91 -4.39 -11.57
N LYS A 206 -4.54 -4.79 -12.68
CA LYS A 206 -4.11 -4.39 -14.02
C LYS A 206 -4.24 -2.88 -14.23
N LEU A 207 -5.32 -2.25 -13.76
CA LEU A 207 -5.60 -0.84 -14.01
C LEU A 207 -4.78 0.11 -13.13
N VAL A 208 -4.60 -0.18 -11.84
CA VAL A 208 -3.69 0.63 -10.99
C VAL A 208 -2.24 0.57 -11.48
N ARG A 209 -1.80 -0.59 -12.01
CA ARG A 209 -0.49 -0.73 -12.64
C ARG A 209 -0.40 0.10 -13.92
N LEU A 210 -1.38 -0.02 -14.81
CA LEU A 210 -1.44 0.80 -16.03
C LEU A 210 -1.44 2.31 -15.69
N ALA A 211 -2.12 2.69 -14.60
CA ALA A 211 -2.16 4.06 -14.10
C ALA A 211 -0.87 4.50 -13.39
N GLY A 212 0.10 3.61 -13.18
CA GLY A 212 1.44 3.96 -12.71
C GLY A 212 1.69 3.85 -11.21
N ALA A 213 0.87 3.08 -10.48
CA ALA A 213 1.16 2.78 -9.08
C ALA A 213 2.43 1.93 -8.93
N ASP A 214 3.41 2.39 -8.15
CA ASP A 214 4.60 1.62 -7.80
C ASP A 214 4.29 0.54 -6.77
N ALA A 215 3.33 0.81 -5.89
CA ALA A 215 2.76 -0.13 -4.95
C ALA A 215 1.23 -0.07 -5.00
N GLY A 216 0.57 -1.23 -4.98
CA GLY A 216 -0.88 -1.35 -5.15
C GLY A 216 -1.51 -2.13 -4.01
N MET A 217 -2.36 -1.46 -3.23
CA MET A 217 -2.95 -2.05 -2.03
C MET A 217 -4.18 -2.92 -2.32
N PHE A 218 -4.30 -4.04 -1.63
CA PHE A 218 -5.50 -4.87 -1.56
C PHE A 218 -5.53 -5.65 -0.24
N ASN A 219 -6.67 -6.28 0.06
CA ASN A 219 -6.90 -6.95 1.34
C ASN A 219 -6.52 -8.43 1.30
N SER A 220 -6.04 -8.93 2.44
CA SER A 220 -5.77 -10.33 2.71
C SER A 220 -7.05 -11.15 2.86
N ILE A 221 -6.99 -12.42 2.43
CA ILE A 221 -8.03 -13.44 2.66
C ILE A 221 -7.94 -14.07 4.05
N TYR A 222 -6.83 -13.87 4.79
CA TYR A 222 -6.60 -14.52 6.09
C TYR A 222 -7.26 -13.76 7.24
N THR A 223 -8.41 -13.15 6.97
CA THR A 223 -9.21 -12.37 7.90
C THR A 223 -10.70 -12.56 7.61
N HIS A 224 -11.57 -11.83 8.30
CA HIS A 224 -13.01 -11.90 8.10
C HIS A 224 -13.51 -11.32 6.76
N TYR A 225 -12.64 -10.80 5.88
CA TYR A 225 -13.08 -10.35 4.56
C TYR A 225 -13.49 -11.54 3.69
N PRO A 226 -14.73 -11.57 3.15
CA PRO A 226 -15.23 -12.69 2.35
C PRO A 226 -14.67 -12.65 0.92
N PHE A 227 -13.36 -12.88 0.80
CA PHE A 227 -12.63 -12.70 -0.44
C PHE A 227 -12.16 -14.06 -0.98
N LEU A 228 -12.54 -14.40 -2.22
CA LEU A 228 -12.16 -15.67 -2.83
C LEU A 228 -10.64 -15.75 -3.02
N ARG A 229 -10.03 -16.91 -2.72
CA ARG A 229 -8.58 -17.10 -2.83
C ARG A 229 -8.08 -16.87 -4.26
N GLU A 230 -8.83 -17.30 -5.26
CA GLU A 230 -8.49 -17.10 -6.67
C GLU A 230 -8.48 -15.61 -7.03
N ARG A 231 -9.43 -14.84 -6.49
CA ARG A 231 -9.52 -13.40 -6.69
C ARG A 231 -8.31 -12.69 -6.05
N TYR A 232 -7.95 -13.08 -4.83
CA TYR A 232 -6.77 -12.61 -4.09
C TYR A 232 -5.48 -12.83 -4.87
N LEU A 233 -5.23 -14.06 -5.31
CA LEU A 233 -4.03 -14.38 -6.07
C LEU A 233 -3.97 -13.63 -7.41
N ARG A 234 -5.12 -13.52 -8.10
CA ARG A 234 -5.21 -12.83 -9.39
C ARG A 234 -4.91 -11.34 -9.30
N ILE A 235 -5.18 -10.66 -8.18
CA ILE A 235 -4.80 -9.25 -8.02
C ILE A 235 -3.28 -9.11 -8.06
N ALA A 236 -2.57 -9.86 -7.22
CA ALA A 236 -1.11 -9.85 -7.18
C ALA A 236 -0.49 -10.28 -8.52
N HIS A 237 -1.11 -11.23 -9.23
CA HIS A 237 -0.67 -11.61 -10.57
C HIS A 237 -0.82 -10.46 -11.57
N MET A 238 -1.96 -9.76 -11.59
CA MET A 238 -2.17 -8.63 -12.49
C MET A 238 -1.24 -7.44 -12.18
N GLN A 239 -0.78 -7.31 -10.94
CA GLN A 239 0.25 -6.33 -10.56
C GLN A 239 1.66 -6.70 -11.06
N ARG A 240 1.96 -7.99 -11.27
CA ARG A 240 3.34 -8.47 -11.48
C ARG A 240 3.63 -9.09 -12.84
N MET A 241 2.69 -9.83 -13.42
CA MET A 241 2.93 -10.62 -14.63
C MET A 241 3.36 -9.73 -15.81
N PRO A 242 4.10 -10.25 -16.81
CA PRO A 242 4.46 -9.47 -17.98
C PRO A 242 3.25 -8.77 -18.62
N LEU A 243 3.35 -7.45 -18.81
CA LEU A 243 2.30 -6.61 -19.40
C LEU A 243 2.98 -5.47 -20.17
N PHE A 244 3.25 -5.71 -21.45
CA PHE A 244 3.99 -4.78 -22.33
C PHE A 244 5.32 -4.32 -21.69
N HIS A 245 5.62 -3.02 -21.76
CA HIS A 245 6.80 -2.39 -21.17
C HIS A 245 6.62 -2.01 -19.68
N LEU A 246 5.45 -2.26 -19.10
CA LEU A 246 5.12 -1.75 -17.76
C LEU A 246 5.91 -2.52 -16.70
N LYS A 247 6.60 -1.80 -15.81
CA LYS A 247 7.21 -2.38 -14.62
C LYS A 247 6.17 -3.07 -13.73
N PRO A 248 6.54 -4.10 -12.95
CA PRO A 248 5.63 -4.71 -12.00
C PRO A 248 5.37 -3.76 -10.83
N THR A 249 4.09 -3.64 -10.44
CA THR A 249 3.65 -2.95 -9.22
C THR A 249 3.89 -3.86 -8.03
N LEU A 250 4.40 -3.32 -6.93
CA LEU A 250 4.60 -4.03 -5.68
C LEU A 250 3.24 -4.35 -5.02
N PRO A 251 2.88 -5.63 -4.84
CA PRO A 251 1.69 -6.00 -4.10
C PRO A 251 1.78 -5.55 -2.65
N THR A 252 0.84 -4.71 -2.21
CA THR A 252 0.73 -4.26 -0.83
C THR A 252 -0.50 -4.90 -0.19
N ILE A 253 -0.28 -5.82 0.74
CA ILE A 253 -1.35 -6.59 1.36
C ILE A 253 -1.64 -6.02 2.74
N GLY A 254 -2.85 -5.52 2.94
CA GLY A 254 -3.38 -5.12 4.24
C GLY A 254 -4.58 -5.94 4.66
N GLY A 255 -5.31 -5.43 5.66
CA GLY A 255 -6.49 -6.08 6.23
C GLY A 255 -6.10 -7.22 7.17
N GLY A 256 -6.12 -6.94 8.48
CA GLY A 256 -5.90 -7.89 9.59
C GLY A 256 -4.66 -8.78 9.46
N ILE A 257 -3.54 -8.22 9.01
CA ILE A 257 -2.25 -8.91 9.00
C ILE A 257 -1.76 -9.09 10.45
N THR A 258 -1.28 -10.29 10.76
CA THR A 258 -0.71 -10.68 12.06
C THR A 258 0.60 -11.44 11.83
N PRO A 259 1.46 -11.63 12.86
CA PRO A 259 2.64 -12.47 12.73
C PRO A 259 2.34 -13.88 12.22
N ALA A 260 1.20 -14.46 12.64
CA ALA A 260 0.79 -15.81 12.25
C ALA A 260 0.41 -15.91 10.77
N ASN A 261 -0.41 -14.99 10.26
CA ASN A 261 -0.86 -15.06 8.86
C ASN A 261 0.17 -14.47 7.87
N ALA A 262 1.13 -13.67 8.32
CA ALA A 262 2.21 -13.15 7.49
C ALA A 262 2.98 -14.27 6.78
N VAL A 263 3.26 -15.38 7.47
CA VAL A 263 3.94 -16.54 6.88
C VAL A 263 3.17 -17.10 5.68
N ARG A 264 1.84 -17.24 5.81
CA ARG A 264 0.98 -17.74 4.72
C ARG A 264 0.94 -16.79 3.52
N ILE A 265 0.90 -15.48 3.79
CA ILE A 265 0.95 -14.46 2.73
C ILE A 265 2.29 -14.51 1.98
N ILE A 266 3.39 -14.70 2.71
CA ILE A 266 4.73 -14.84 2.12
C ILE A 266 4.83 -16.13 1.32
N GLN A 267 4.21 -17.23 1.76
CA GLN A 267 4.11 -18.46 0.98
C GLN A 267 3.30 -18.28 -0.31
N ASP A 268 2.20 -17.52 -0.25
CA ASP A 268 1.34 -17.26 -1.41
C ASP A 268 2.02 -16.40 -2.48
N PHE A 269 2.85 -15.42 -2.08
CA PHE A 269 3.37 -14.40 -3.00
C PHE A 269 4.90 -14.31 -3.12
N GLY A 270 5.65 -14.93 -2.23
CA GLY A 270 7.08 -14.74 -2.11
C GLY A 270 7.46 -13.42 -1.43
N PRO A 271 8.76 -13.07 -1.42
CA PRO A 271 9.27 -11.92 -0.68
C PRO A 271 8.95 -10.56 -1.33
N ASP A 272 8.60 -10.54 -2.63
CA ASP A 272 8.29 -9.33 -3.41
C ASP A 272 6.87 -8.80 -3.15
N ILE A 273 6.63 -8.49 -1.88
CA ILE A 273 5.40 -7.90 -1.36
C ILE A 273 5.72 -6.87 -0.27
N MET A 274 4.71 -6.06 0.04
CA MET A 274 4.67 -5.20 1.21
C MET A 274 3.53 -5.64 2.13
N LEU A 275 3.83 -5.87 3.39
CA LEU A 275 2.85 -6.20 4.43
C LEU A 275 2.45 -4.91 5.13
N ALA A 276 1.21 -4.47 4.94
CA ALA A 276 0.63 -3.31 5.59
C ALA A 276 -0.07 -3.73 6.89
N VAL A 277 0.66 -3.64 8.00
CA VAL A 277 0.24 -4.15 9.31
C VAL A 277 -0.19 -2.99 10.20
N GLY A 278 -1.43 -3.03 10.68
CA GLY A 278 -1.96 -2.02 11.61
C GLY A 278 -2.19 -2.59 13.00
N GLY A 279 -3.36 -3.24 13.16
CA GLY A 279 -3.85 -3.68 14.47
C GLY A 279 -2.89 -4.59 15.23
N ALA A 280 -2.16 -5.50 14.57
CA ALA A 280 -1.22 -6.38 15.25
C ALA A 280 0.04 -5.66 15.77
N ILE A 281 0.45 -4.56 15.14
CA ILE A 281 1.54 -3.73 15.64
C ILE A 281 1.04 -2.90 16.82
N GLN A 282 0.00 -2.10 16.60
CA GLN A 282 -0.49 -1.15 17.60
C GLN A 282 -1.16 -1.81 18.81
N GLY A 283 -1.79 -2.96 18.60
CA GLY A 283 -2.50 -3.73 19.64
C GLY A 283 -1.63 -4.77 20.33
N HIS A 284 -0.32 -4.77 20.11
CA HIS A 284 0.57 -5.72 20.79
C HIS A 284 0.56 -5.45 22.30
N PRO A 285 0.45 -6.50 23.17
CA PRO A 285 0.33 -6.31 24.61
C PRO A 285 1.47 -5.49 25.24
N ASP A 286 2.66 -5.58 24.66
CA ASP A 286 3.87 -4.90 25.13
C ASP A 286 4.19 -3.61 24.35
N GLY A 287 3.20 -3.03 23.65
CA GLY A 287 3.33 -1.77 22.92
C GLY A 287 3.75 -1.92 21.45
N ALA A 288 3.68 -0.81 20.71
CA ALA A 288 3.77 -0.82 19.25
C ALA A 288 5.18 -1.18 18.75
N ALA A 289 6.21 -0.78 19.48
CA ALA A 289 7.58 -1.18 19.18
C ALA A 289 7.75 -2.71 19.26
N ALA A 290 7.13 -3.36 20.25
CA ALA A 290 7.16 -4.81 20.38
C ALA A 290 6.37 -5.50 19.27
N GLY A 291 5.19 -4.98 18.90
CA GLY A 291 4.41 -5.48 17.78
C GLY A 291 5.16 -5.41 16.44
N ALA A 292 5.88 -4.32 16.20
CA ALA A 292 6.74 -4.19 15.03
C ALA A 292 7.91 -5.21 15.05
N ARG A 293 8.56 -5.43 16.21
CA ARG A 293 9.58 -6.48 16.36
C ARG A 293 9.02 -7.88 16.11
N ALA A 294 7.84 -8.19 16.65
CA ALA A 294 7.15 -9.46 16.43
C ALA A 294 6.89 -9.72 14.94
N MET A 295 6.44 -8.69 14.21
CA MET A 295 6.28 -8.79 12.75
C MET A 295 7.60 -9.02 12.01
N ARG A 296 8.68 -8.33 12.41
CA ARG A 296 10.01 -8.55 11.83
C ARG A 296 10.50 -9.97 12.07
N GLN A 297 10.37 -10.46 13.30
CA GLN A 297 10.73 -11.83 13.68
C GLN A 297 9.92 -12.88 12.90
N ALA A 298 8.63 -12.65 12.66
CA ALA A 298 7.81 -13.54 11.83
C ALA A 298 8.19 -13.51 10.34
N ILE A 299 8.52 -12.33 9.81
CA ILE A 299 9.05 -12.19 8.43
C ILE A 299 10.37 -12.96 8.30
N ASP A 300 11.28 -12.79 9.25
CA ASP A 300 12.58 -13.45 9.24
C ASP A 300 12.41 -14.98 9.33
N ALA A 301 11.51 -15.47 10.19
CA ALA A 301 11.16 -16.88 10.25
C ALA A 301 10.62 -17.41 8.91
N ALA A 302 9.69 -16.69 8.28
CA ALA A 302 9.11 -17.09 6.99
C ALA A 302 10.16 -17.15 5.88
N VAL A 303 11.07 -16.17 5.82
CA VAL A 303 12.13 -16.10 4.80
C VAL A 303 13.16 -17.22 4.97
N HIS A 304 13.50 -17.57 6.22
CA HIS A 304 14.47 -18.63 6.51
C HIS A 304 13.84 -20.02 6.65
N GLY A 305 12.51 -20.15 6.51
CA GLY A 305 11.81 -21.42 6.65
C GLY A 305 11.78 -21.96 8.09
N VAL A 306 11.91 -21.10 9.09
CA VAL A 306 11.84 -21.47 10.51
C VAL A 306 10.38 -21.48 10.97
N PRO A 307 9.89 -22.56 11.63
CA PRO A 307 8.57 -22.58 12.25
C PRO A 307 8.39 -21.45 13.28
N LEU A 308 7.21 -20.83 13.31
CA LEU A 308 6.96 -19.70 14.21
C LEU A 308 7.04 -20.08 15.69
N ASP A 309 6.67 -21.31 16.06
CA ASP A 309 6.78 -21.81 17.42
C ASP A 309 8.23 -22.01 17.85
N GLU A 310 9.11 -22.38 16.92
CA GLU A 310 10.55 -22.45 17.14
C GLU A 310 11.13 -21.03 17.29
N GLN A 311 10.83 -20.13 16.35
CA GLN A 311 11.26 -18.73 16.41
C GLN A 311 10.82 -18.06 17.72
N ALA A 312 9.57 -18.28 18.14
CA ALA A 312 9.01 -17.69 19.36
C ALA A 312 9.71 -18.12 20.66
N ARG A 313 10.46 -19.24 20.67
CA ARG A 313 11.24 -19.65 21.86
C ARG A 313 12.34 -18.66 22.22
N GLN A 314 12.89 -17.98 21.21
CA GLN A 314 13.98 -17.01 21.37
C GLN A 314 13.50 -15.56 21.29
N HIS A 315 12.24 -15.35 20.94
CA HIS A 315 11.68 -14.04 20.62
C HIS A 315 10.41 -13.78 21.42
N PRO A 316 10.51 -13.11 22.59
CA PRO A 316 9.38 -12.92 23.50
C PRO A 316 8.26 -12.08 22.88
N GLU A 317 8.57 -11.09 22.04
CA GLU A 317 7.53 -10.30 21.35
C GLU A 317 6.74 -11.17 20.36
N LEU A 318 7.42 -11.97 19.54
CA LEU A 318 6.73 -12.92 18.66
C LEU A 318 5.88 -13.91 19.46
N LYS A 319 6.42 -14.48 20.53
CA LYS A 319 5.66 -15.39 21.41
C LYS A 319 4.38 -14.74 21.91
N ARG A 320 4.49 -13.52 22.44
CA ARG A 320 3.34 -12.79 22.99
C ARG A 320 2.31 -12.47 21.90
N ALA A 321 2.75 -12.11 20.70
CA ALA A 321 1.87 -11.90 19.56
C ALA A 321 1.12 -13.19 19.16
N LEU A 322 1.78 -14.34 19.19
CA LEU A 322 1.14 -15.63 18.88
C LEU A 322 0.14 -16.08 19.95
N GLU A 323 0.34 -15.70 21.21
CA GLU A 323 -0.66 -15.94 22.27
C GLU A 323 -1.97 -15.18 22.01
N VAL A 324 -1.91 -14.03 21.33
CA VAL A 324 -3.08 -13.21 21.01
C VAL A 324 -3.68 -13.58 19.64
N TRP A 325 -2.84 -13.83 18.64
CA TRP A 325 -3.25 -13.97 17.22
C TRP A 325 -2.71 -15.21 16.51
N GLY A 326 -2.21 -16.21 17.25
CA GLY A 326 -1.60 -17.42 16.69
C GLY A 326 -2.57 -18.44 16.11
N GLN A 327 -3.88 -18.18 16.18
CA GLN A 327 -4.93 -19.05 15.64
C GLN A 327 -5.22 -18.77 14.17
#